data_AF-G9ZBN9-F1
#
_entry.id   AF-G9ZBN9-F1
#
_cell.length_a   1.000
_cell.length_b   1.000
_cell.length_c   1.000
_cell.angle_alpha   90.00
_cell.angle_beta   90.00
_cell.angle_gamma   90.00
#
_symmetry.space_group_name_H-M   'P 1'
#
loop_
_entity.id
_entity.type
_entity.pdbx_description
1 polymer ?
#
loop_
_entity_poly.entity_id
_entity_poly.type
_entity_poly.pdbx_seq_one_letter_code
_entity_poly.pdbx_strand_id
1 'polypeptide(L)'
;MTLAALGALRDGVLHLHAALTARSLDGIPFRDETLPDPLTVDGQALQQTDSIGVAALVWLAGQVQQQQRRTIWQHLPPHLGELLALYEIDLPTMSQPTPCKKN
;
A
#
# COMPACT_ATOMS: atom_id res chain seq x y z
N MET A 1 -3.17 9.80 -11.64
CA MET A 1 -1.80 9.28 -11.67
C MET A 1 -1.20 9.35 -10.27
N THR A 2 -1.72 8.52 -9.37
CA THR A 2 -1.30 8.40 -7.97
C THR A 2 -0.52 7.12 -7.78
N LEU A 3 -0.96 6.03 -8.43
CA LEU A 3 -0.28 4.74 -8.32
C LEU A 3 1.16 4.79 -8.83
N ALA A 4 1.39 5.52 -9.93
CA ALA A 4 2.71 5.73 -10.54
C ALA A 4 3.69 6.48 -9.63
N ALA A 5 3.17 7.26 -8.67
CA ALA A 5 3.98 7.94 -7.67
C ALA A 5 4.45 7.03 -6.55
N LEU A 6 3.72 5.95 -6.30
CA LEU A 6 4.11 4.93 -5.32
C LEU A 6 5.05 3.90 -5.92
N GLY A 7 4.92 3.62 -7.21
CA GLY A 7 5.70 2.59 -7.86
C GLY A 7 5.38 2.39 -9.34
N ALA A 8 5.93 1.33 -9.91
CA ALA A 8 5.60 0.87 -11.25
C ALA A 8 4.66 -0.33 -11.18
N LEU A 9 3.47 -0.22 -11.79
CA LEU A 9 2.52 -1.33 -11.91
C LEU A 9 2.83 -2.17 -13.15
N ARG A 10 3.08 -3.47 -12.96
CA ARG A 10 3.33 -4.44 -14.04
C ARG A 10 2.65 -5.76 -13.70
N ASP A 11 1.81 -6.26 -14.60
CA ASP A 11 1.14 -7.57 -14.46
C ASP A 11 0.44 -7.78 -13.10
N GLY A 12 -0.20 -6.73 -12.57
CA GLY A 12 -0.88 -6.77 -11.26
C GLY A 12 0.03 -6.60 -10.04
N VAL A 13 1.33 -6.39 -10.24
CA VAL A 13 2.31 -6.13 -9.18
C VAL A 13 2.72 -4.65 -9.21
N LEU A 14 2.45 -3.94 -8.12
CA LEU A 14 2.97 -2.61 -7.86
C LEU A 14 4.33 -2.72 -7.17
N HIS A 15 5.40 -2.53 -7.94
CA HIS A 15 6.75 -2.45 -7.40
C HIS A 15 6.98 -1.05 -6.84
N LEU A 16 7.09 -0.94 -5.52
CA LEU A 16 7.28 0.34 -4.86
C LEU A 16 8.59 1.00 -5.29
N HIS A 17 8.59 2.32 -5.41
CA HIS A 17 9.83 3.08 -5.62
C HIS A 17 10.77 2.97 -4.42
N ALA A 18 12.05 3.23 -4.65
CA ALA A 18 13.06 3.13 -3.59
C ALA A 18 12.86 4.11 -2.43
N ALA A 19 12.16 5.22 -2.66
CA ALA A 19 11.86 6.22 -1.64
C ALA A 19 10.39 6.64 -1.69
N LEU A 20 9.69 6.47 -0.56
CA LEU A 20 8.37 7.01 -0.30
C LEU A 20 8.49 7.97 0.88
N THR A 21 8.78 9.22 0.57
CA THR A 21 9.08 10.27 1.56
C THR A 21 8.32 11.54 1.20
N ALA A 22 8.26 12.49 2.13
CA ALA A 22 7.72 13.82 1.87
C ALA A 22 8.33 14.45 0.61
N ARG A 23 9.64 14.26 0.38
CA ARG A 23 10.34 14.79 -0.80
C ARG A 23 9.94 14.07 -2.09
N SER A 24 9.85 12.73 -2.07
CA SER A 24 9.55 11.98 -3.31
C SER A 24 8.07 12.05 -3.72
N LEU A 25 7.19 12.39 -2.77
CA LEU A 25 5.75 12.49 -2.98
C LEU A 25 5.25 13.95 -3.04
N ASP A 26 6.14 14.93 -2.98
CA ASP A 26 5.78 16.34 -2.94
C ASP A 26 5.00 16.77 -4.19
N GLY A 27 3.92 17.52 -3.98
CA GLY A 27 3.05 18.02 -5.04
C GLY A 27 2.24 16.95 -5.80
N ILE A 28 2.29 15.68 -5.39
CA ILE A 28 1.54 14.60 -6.05
C ILE A 28 0.13 14.52 -5.47
N PRO A 29 -0.93 14.74 -6.28
CA PRO A 29 -2.29 14.63 -5.79
C PRO A 29 -2.72 13.18 -5.68
N PHE A 30 -3.11 12.75 -4.48
CA PHE A 30 -3.67 11.42 -4.25
C PHE A 30 -5.14 11.39 -4.67
N ARG A 31 -5.44 10.59 -5.70
CA ARG A 31 -6.76 10.49 -6.33
C ARG A 31 -7.14 9.04 -6.53
N ASP A 32 -8.43 8.77 -6.41
CA ASP A 32 -8.95 7.43 -6.55
C ASP A 32 -8.75 6.91 -7.98
N GLU A 33 -8.25 5.68 -8.10
CA GLU A 33 -7.95 5.02 -9.36
C GLU A 33 -8.40 3.57 -9.30
N THR A 34 -8.90 3.04 -10.42
CA THR A 34 -9.28 1.62 -10.52
C THR A 34 -8.04 0.75 -10.36
N LEU A 35 -8.05 -0.09 -9.32
CA LEU A 35 -6.96 -1.01 -9.02
C LEU A 35 -7.17 -2.37 -9.73
N PRO A 36 -6.07 -3.06 -10.11
CA PRO A 36 -6.17 -4.43 -10.59
C PRO A 36 -6.65 -5.37 -9.48
N ASP A 37 -7.15 -6.54 -9.89
CA ASP A 37 -7.59 -7.61 -9.00
C ASP A 37 -7.05 -8.96 -9.50
N PRO A 38 -6.13 -9.62 -8.78
CA PRO A 38 -5.49 -9.16 -7.53
C PRO A 38 -4.48 -8.02 -7.73
N LEU A 39 -4.16 -7.30 -6.65
CA LEU A 39 -3.03 -6.37 -6.56
C LEU A 39 -1.97 -6.91 -5.61
N THR A 40 -0.75 -7.12 -6.09
CA THR A 40 0.40 -7.39 -5.22
C THR A 40 1.18 -6.09 -5.02
N VAL A 41 1.46 -5.70 -3.78
CA VAL A 41 2.35 -4.58 -3.47
C VAL A 41 3.69 -5.14 -3.02
N ASP A 42 4.72 -4.86 -3.82
CA ASP A 42 6.07 -5.39 -3.65
C ASP A 42 7.02 -4.30 -3.16
N GLY A 43 7.47 -4.45 -1.91
CA GLY A 43 8.36 -3.52 -1.23
C GLY A 43 9.85 -3.79 -1.44
N GLN A 44 10.24 -4.75 -2.28
CA GLN A 44 11.63 -5.20 -2.40
C GLN A 44 12.64 -4.08 -2.66
N ALA A 45 12.25 -3.06 -3.45
CA ALA A 45 13.13 -1.93 -3.77
C ALA A 45 13.09 -0.80 -2.73
N LEU A 46 12.15 -0.83 -1.78
CA LEU A 46 11.90 0.25 -0.83
C LEU A 46 13.03 0.35 0.21
N GLN A 47 13.73 1.48 0.22
CA GLN A 47 14.85 1.76 1.11
C GLN A 47 14.57 2.87 2.10
N GLN A 48 13.74 3.84 1.73
CA GLN A 48 13.46 5.02 2.53
C GLN A 48 11.95 5.24 2.61
N THR A 49 11.44 5.27 3.85
CA THR A 49 10.05 5.60 4.13
C THR A 49 9.96 6.51 5.35
N ASP A 50 9.16 7.56 5.26
CA ASP A 50 8.81 8.42 6.39
C ASP A 50 7.29 8.38 6.66
N SER A 51 6.81 9.25 7.55
CA SER A 51 5.38 9.33 7.88
C SER A 51 4.49 9.65 6.68
N ILE A 52 4.97 10.40 5.68
CA ILE A 52 4.22 10.69 4.44
C ILE A 52 4.17 9.43 3.57
N GLY A 53 5.28 8.71 3.46
CA GLY A 53 5.30 7.41 2.80
C GLY A 53 4.35 6.40 3.42
N VAL A 54 4.30 6.32 4.76
CA VAL A 54 3.33 5.48 5.47
C VAL A 54 1.90 5.90 5.15
N ALA A 55 1.59 7.19 5.24
CA ALA A 55 0.25 7.71 4.91
C ALA A 55 -0.16 7.37 3.47
N ALA A 56 0.78 7.40 2.53
CA ALA A 56 0.56 7.02 1.15
C ALA A 56 0.21 5.53 0.98
N LEU A 57 0.90 4.64 1.71
CA LEU A 57 0.58 3.21 1.73
C LEU A 57 -0.77 2.92 2.40
N VAL A 58 -1.11 3.66 3.46
CA VAL A 58 -2.42 3.58 4.13
C VAL A 58 -3.53 4.04 3.20
N TRP A 59 -3.32 5.11 2.44
CA TRP A 59 -4.25 5.53 1.40
C TRP A 59 -4.48 4.42 0.37
N LEU A 60 -3.41 3.76 -0.11
CA LEU A 60 -3.52 2.65 -1.05
C LEU A 60 -4.29 1.46 -0.45
N ALA A 61 -4.05 1.14 0.82
CA ALA A 61 -4.80 0.14 1.57
C ALA A 61 -6.30 0.47 1.65
N GLY A 62 -6.64 1.72 1.92
CA GLY A 62 -8.02 2.20 1.92
C GLY A 62 -8.69 2.03 0.55
N GLN A 63 -7.98 2.36 -0.52
CA GLN A 63 -8.44 2.20 -1.90
C GLN A 63 -8.72 0.74 -2.27
N VAL A 64 -7.81 -0.16 -1.91
CA VAL A 64 -7.98 -1.61 -2.06
C VAL A 64 -9.26 -2.08 -1.37
N GLN A 65 -9.47 -1.67 -0.13
CA GLN A 65 -10.61 -2.08 0.68
C GLN A 65 -11.93 -1.53 0.13
N GLN A 66 -11.96 -0.25 -0.25
CA GLN A 66 -13.14 0.39 -0.84
C GLN A 66 -13.58 -0.29 -2.15
N GLN A 67 -12.61 -0.73 -2.96
CA GLN A 67 -12.86 -1.43 -4.21
C GLN A 67 -13.00 -2.95 -4.05
N GLN A 68 -12.92 -3.48 -2.81
CA GLN A 68 -13.00 -4.90 -2.49
C GLN A 68 -12.00 -5.77 -3.27
N ARG A 69 -10.78 -5.25 -3.50
CA ARG A 69 -9.72 -5.93 -4.27
C ARG A 69 -8.90 -6.85 -3.39
N ARG A 70 -8.48 -8.00 -3.91
CA ARG A 70 -7.53 -8.85 -3.18
C ARG A 70 -6.15 -8.20 -3.20
N THR A 71 -5.54 -8.04 -2.02
CA THR A 71 -4.19 -7.47 -1.92
C THR A 71 -3.23 -8.34 -1.13
N ILE A 72 -2.03 -8.48 -1.70
CA ILE A 72 -0.89 -9.20 -1.14
C ILE A 72 0.23 -8.18 -0.91
N TRP A 73 0.70 -8.07 0.32
CA TRP A 73 1.87 -7.25 0.66
C TRP A 73 3.08 -8.17 0.79
N GLN A 74 4.14 -7.93 0.01
CA GLN A 74 5.32 -8.79 0.00
C GLN A 74 6.62 -7.99 0.01
N HIS A 75 7.69 -8.62 0.50
CA HIS A 75 9.04 -8.05 0.63
C HIS A 75 9.06 -6.66 1.31
N LEU A 76 8.17 -6.43 2.27
CA LEU A 76 8.17 -5.18 3.02
C LEU A 76 9.43 -5.10 3.89
N PRO A 77 10.20 -4.00 3.82
CA PRO A 77 11.44 -3.90 4.58
C PRO A 77 11.16 -3.72 6.09
N PRO A 78 12.04 -4.20 6.98
CA PRO A 78 11.82 -4.15 8.43
C PRO A 78 11.54 -2.75 8.99
N HIS A 79 12.23 -1.72 8.48
CA HIS A 79 12.05 -0.33 8.92
C HIS A 79 10.60 0.18 8.67
N LEU A 80 9.94 -0.29 7.61
CA LEU A 80 8.53 0.02 7.37
C LEU A 80 7.65 -0.67 8.41
N GLY A 81 7.95 -1.92 8.76
CA GLY A 81 7.25 -2.64 9.83
C GLY A 81 7.34 -1.93 11.18
N GLU A 82 8.52 -1.40 11.53
CA GLU A 82 8.73 -0.60 12.75
C GLU A 82 7.89 0.68 12.75
N LEU A 83 7.84 1.40 11.62
CA LEU A 83 7.02 2.60 11.48
C LEU A 83 5.52 2.28 11.58
N LEU A 84 5.05 1.22 10.92
CA LEU A 84 3.65 0.79 11.00
C LEU A 84 3.28 0.41 12.43
N ALA A 85 4.15 -0.31 13.14
CA ALA A 85 3.94 -0.66 14.54
C ALA A 85 3.93 0.58 15.46
N LEU A 86 4.81 1.55 15.22
CA LEU A 86 4.84 2.82 15.97
C LEU A 86 3.53 3.60 15.82
N TYR A 87 2.92 3.55 14.63
CA TYR A 87 1.65 4.22 14.34
C TYR A 87 0.42 3.35 14.62
N GLU A 88 0.60 2.12 15.13
CA GLU A 88 -0.47 1.15 15.38
C GLU A 88 -1.33 0.89 14.11
N ILE A 89 -0.68 0.80 12.95
CA ILE A 89 -1.32 0.62 11.65
C ILE A 89 -1.16 -0.83 11.17
N ASP A 90 -2.29 -1.50 11.01
CA ASP A 90 -2.36 -2.81 10.35
C ASP A 90 -2.71 -2.62 8.86
N LEU A 91 -1.77 -2.97 7.97
CA LEU A 91 -2.08 -3.03 6.55
C LEU A 91 -3.01 -4.23 6.27
N PRO A 92 -4.06 -4.05 5.45
CA PRO A 92 -5.02 -5.11 5.18
C PRO A 92 -4.33 -6.23 4.41
N THR A 93 -4.00 -7.31 5.11
CA THR A 93 -3.78 -8.62 4.49
C THR A 93 -5.15 -9.21 4.22
N MET A 94 -5.54 -9.35 2.95
CA MET A 94 -6.76 -10.10 2.65
C MET A 94 -6.53 -11.62 2.79
N SER A 95 -6.38 -12.03 4.05
CA SER A 95 -6.51 -13.40 4.51
C SER A 95 -7.58 -13.44 5.60
N GLN A 96 -8.84 -13.15 5.23
CA GLN A 96 -10.01 -14.01 5.46
C GLN A 96 -11.34 -13.26 5.28
N PRO A 97 -12.35 -13.90 4.65
CA PRO A 97 -13.74 -13.54 4.89
C PRO A 97 -14.10 -14.02 6.29
N THR A 98 -14.53 -13.15 7.21
CA THR A 98 -15.31 -13.61 8.36
C THR A 98 -16.63 -14.19 7.84
N PRO A 99 -16.95 -15.48 8.09
CA PRO A 99 -18.28 -15.98 7.85
C PRO A 99 -19.25 -15.41 8.90
N CYS A 100 -20.39 -14.93 8.40
CA CYS A 100 -21.67 -14.65 9.06
C CYS A 100 -21.76 -14.75 10.60
N LYS A 101 -22.21 -13.67 11.25
CA LYS A 101 -23.22 -13.78 12.31
C LYS A 101 -24.59 -13.46 11.70
N LYS A 102 -25.31 -14.50 11.32
CA LYS A 102 -26.76 -14.44 11.07
C LYS A 102 -27.42 -14.84 12.38
N ASN A 103 -28.28 -13.94 12.89
CA ASN A 103 -29.19 -14.00 14.05
C ASN A 103 -29.18 -15.27 14.91
#